data_AF-A0A3B0U2T1-F1
#
_entry.id   AF-A0A3B0U2T1-F1
#
_cell.length_a   1.000
_cell.length_b   1.000
_cell.length_c   1.000
_cell.angle_alpha   90.00
_cell.angle_beta   90.00
_cell.angle_gamma   90.00
#
_symmetry.space_group_name_H-M   'P 1'
#
loop_
_entity.id
_entity.type
_entity.pdbx_description
1 polymer ?
#
loop_
_entity_poly.entity_id
_entity_poly.type
_entity_poly.pdbx_seq_one_letter_code
_entity_poly.pdbx_strand_id
1 'polypeptide(L)'
;MRRTYLAVSVAIFASLLVAAWATNDTGVKINDPENNIFIPTELTTTLQVKASYDDENIYFRYRWPVDRPSIFHDVLVYRDGNWVREKGGEIGPSENFLNEDRVSMMIDDGSVPLFSRYGGYITIGDRLSTFTGAPEGGEERTKYLPDTRTDPNNFDAVRPENDLDTLREAGYFIDLWQWRSSRSNPVGLGDDGFVAEERSGDQGVGPYYTNWDKDLNQPKFMFDPQVTGQNALNFDDVVAGNYNFDDAYYLSDATAIAFDPNIEWKNGDTIPRRMLRDEQGSRGDVVQPSASRWENGYWDVTLVRKLDTGNVLDDKIFRDKGSYDLAFAVFRNASTMRWHYVSLPMSLGLETDAQLVATKFNGNAPDWEQDWTEVKMFYPGQVSWGRLTDPKIHPGADKIAERVPVAYRHSEEQLALYGVEVEFAGAIYNQWLLTLLASLLLIVAMGININLLMIRREH
;
A
#
# COMPACT_ATOMS: atom_id res chain seq x y z
N MET A 1 51.37 14.09 37.61
CA MET A 1 50.52 12.87 37.58
C MET A 1 49.02 13.17 37.69
N ARG A 2 48.54 13.82 38.76
CA ARG A 2 47.09 14.05 39.01
C ARG A 2 46.32 14.78 37.87
N ARG A 3 46.91 15.82 37.28
CA ARG A 3 46.33 16.54 36.11
C ARG A 3 46.24 15.66 34.86
N THR A 4 47.25 14.82 34.63
CA THR A 4 47.27 13.86 33.51
C THR A 4 46.18 12.81 33.68
N TYR A 5 46.03 12.23 34.87
CA TYR A 5 44.95 11.27 35.15
C TYR A 5 43.55 11.88 35.04
N LEU A 6 43.38 13.13 35.48
CA LEU A 6 42.11 13.86 35.31
C LEU A 6 41.81 14.10 33.82
N ALA A 7 42.78 14.59 33.05
CA ALA A 7 42.62 14.83 31.62
C ALA A 7 42.29 13.55 30.84
N VAL A 8 42.96 12.44 31.17
CA VAL A 8 42.68 11.11 30.59
C VAL A 8 41.28 10.65 30.97
N SER A 9 40.84 10.82 32.22
CA SER A 9 39.50 10.42 32.67
C SER A 9 38.40 11.23 31.98
N VAL A 10 38.60 12.54 31.83
CA VAL A 10 37.66 13.42 31.09
C VAL A 10 37.60 13.02 29.61
N ALA A 11 38.75 12.72 28.99
CA ALA A 11 38.81 12.29 27.60
C ALA A 11 38.09 10.96 27.38
N ILE A 12 38.30 9.97 28.26
CA ILE A 12 37.60 8.67 28.20
C ILE A 12 36.09 8.87 28.38
N PHE A 13 35.69 9.68 29.36
CA PHE A 13 34.27 10.01 29.60
C PHE A 13 33.61 10.62 28.36
N ALA A 14 34.24 11.65 27.78
CA ALA A 14 33.71 12.33 26.59
C ALA A 14 33.63 11.37 25.39
N SER A 15 34.66 10.55 25.17
CA SER A 15 34.67 9.55 24.10
C SER A 15 33.57 8.51 24.26
N LEU A 16 33.32 8.03 25.48
CA LEU A 16 32.25 7.07 25.76
C LEU A 16 30.85 7.69 25.56
N LEU A 17 30.68 8.96 25.91
CA LEU A 17 29.42 9.68 25.70
C LEU A 17 29.15 9.92 24.21
N VAL A 18 30.18 10.28 23.44
CA VAL A 18 30.08 10.39 21.97
C VAL A 18 29.80 9.03 21.33
N ALA A 19 30.46 7.96 21.78
CA ALA A 19 30.22 6.61 21.27
C ALA A 19 28.78 6.16 21.55
N ALA A 20 28.28 6.35 22.78
CA ALA A 20 26.91 6.02 23.15
C ALA A 20 25.89 6.80 22.32
N TRP A 21 26.14 8.09 22.06
CA TRP A 21 25.29 8.90 21.19
C TRP A 21 25.33 8.42 19.74
N ALA A 22 26.52 8.12 19.21
CA ALA A 22 26.72 7.69 17.82
C ALA A 22 26.15 6.30 17.52
N THR A 23 26.04 5.42 18.52
CA THR A 23 25.53 4.04 18.35
C THR A 23 24.14 3.83 18.92
N ASN A 24 23.44 4.89 19.36
CA ASN A 24 22.16 4.74 20.06
C ASN A 24 21.06 4.09 19.20
N ASP A 25 21.08 4.25 17.88
CA ASP A 25 20.07 3.67 16.97
C ASP A 25 20.57 2.40 16.25
N THR A 26 21.83 2.02 16.48
CA THR A 26 22.47 0.90 15.77
C THR A 26 21.86 -0.43 16.20
N GLY A 27 21.28 -1.16 15.25
CA GLY A 27 20.68 -2.47 15.49
C GLY A 27 19.24 -2.43 16.03
N VAL A 28 18.62 -1.26 16.11
CA VAL A 28 17.22 -1.11 16.55
C VAL A 28 16.24 -1.28 15.38
N LYS A 29 16.49 -0.60 14.27
CA LYS A 29 15.64 -0.60 13.07
C LYS A 29 16.11 -1.68 12.09
N ILE A 30 15.66 -2.91 12.31
CA ILE A 30 15.99 -4.09 11.48
C ILE A 30 14.71 -4.81 11.07
N ASN A 31 14.73 -5.57 9.98
CA ASN A 31 13.58 -6.40 9.60
C ASN A 31 13.19 -7.34 10.75
N ASP A 32 11.90 -7.41 11.02
CA ASP A 32 11.30 -8.20 12.11
C ASP A 32 9.98 -8.81 11.64
N PRO A 33 10.04 -9.93 10.88
CA PRO A 33 8.86 -10.58 10.33
C PRO A 33 7.88 -11.08 11.41
N GLU A 34 8.35 -11.42 12.61
CA GLU A 34 7.48 -11.87 13.72
C GLU A 34 6.49 -10.78 14.14
N ASN A 35 6.89 -9.52 14.01
CA ASN A 35 6.05 -8.36 14.27
C ASN A 35 5.44 -7.76 13.00
N ASN A 36 5.43 -8.50 11.89
CA ASN A 36 4.99 -8.00 10.58
C ASN A 36 5.79 -6.77 10.11
N ILE A 37 7.11 -6.74 10.29
CA ILE A 37 7.96 -5.60 9.89
C ILE A 37 8.97 -6.00 8.82
N PHE A 38 8.94 -5.27 7.71
CA PHE A 38 9.96 -5.28 6.66
C PHE A 38 10.16 -3.84 6.20
N ILE A 39 11.41 -3.36 6.20
CA ILE A 39 11.77 -2.00 5.85
C ILE A 39 12.23 -1.97 4.39
N PRO A 40 11.52 -1.28 3.48
CA PRO A 40 11.98 -1.10 2.11
C PRO A 40 13.31 -0.36 2.07
N THR A 41 14.20 -0.74 1.14
CA THR A 41 15.47 -0.04 0.92
C THR A 41 15.27 1.42 0.52
N GLU A 42 14.26 1.68 -0.31
CA GLU A 42 13.83 3.02 -0.70
C GLU A 42 12.54 3.37 0.04
N LEU A 43 12.57 4.41 0.88
CA LEU A 43 11.40 4.85 1.64
C LEU A 43 10.49 5.82 0.88
N THR A 44 10.97 6.33 -0.26
CA THR A 44 10.21 7.22 -1.14
C THR A 44 10.37 6.82 -2.59
N THR A 45 9.39 7.18 -3.41
CA THR A 45 9.42 7.02 -4.86
C THR A 45 8.54 8.12 -5.48
N THR A 46 8.37 8.09 -6.81
CA THR A 46 7.55 9.06 -7.52
C THR A 46 6.53 8.36 -8.40
N LEU A 47 5.29 8.83 -8.32
CA LEU A 47 4.22 8.50 -9.26
C LEU A 47 4.01 9.72 -10.15
N GLN A 48 4.04 9.51 -11.46
CA GLN A 48 3.69 10.53 -12.45
C GLN A 48 2.23 10.37 -12.82
N VAL A 49 1.46 11.46 -12.77
CA VAL A 49 0.03 11.46 -13.08
C VAL A 49 -0.29 12.49 -14.15
N LYS A 50 -1.16 12.13 -15.07
CA LYS A 50 -1.90 13.05 -15.95
C LYS A 50 -3.39 12.77 -15.82
N ALA A 51 -4.18 13.81 -16.00
CA ALA A 51 -5.63 13.71 -16.07
C ALA A 51 -6.14 14.49 -17.27
N SER A 52 -7.14 13.95 -17.96
CA SER A 52 -7.84 14.62 -19.06
C SER A 52 -9.29 14.16 -19.07
N TYR A 53 -10.19 14.94 -19.64
CA TYR A 53 -11.60 14.57 -19.72
C TYR A 53 -12.27 15.14 -20.98
N ASP A 54 -13.35 14.53 -21.42
CA ASP A 54 -14.23 15.04 -22.47
C ASP A 54 -15.62 15.33 -21.90
N ASP A 55 -16.66 15.39 -22.72
CA ASP A 55 -18.02 15.66 -22.25
C ASP A 55 -18.68 14.46 -21.54
N GLU A 56 -18.10 13.25 -21.66
CA GLU A 56 -18.68 12.00 -21.16
C GLU A 56 -17.76 11.26 -20.17
N ASN A 57 -16.44 11.34 -20.33
CA ASN A 57 -15.47 10.49 -19.65
C ASN A 57 -14.31 11.29 -19.05
N ILE A 58 -13.74 10.77 -17.97
CA ILE A 58 -12.49 11.23 -17.37
C ILE A 58 -11.44 10.12 -17.43
N TYR A 59 -10.21 10.52 -17.72
CA TYR A 59 -9.06 9.67 -17.94
C TYR A 59 -7.97 10.05 -16.95
N PHE A 60 -7.38 9.04 -16.32
CA PHE A 60 -6.16 9.18 -15.53
C PHE A 60 -5.09 8.29 -16.10
N ARG A 61 -3.93 8.89 -16.39
CA ARG A 61 -2.74 8.16 -16.82
C ARG A 61 -1.69 8.20 -15.73
N TYR A 62 -1.16 7.04 -15.39
CA TYR A 62 -0.21 6.80 -14.33
C TYR A 62 1.08 6.25 -14.90
N ARG A 63 2.21 6.72 -14.37
CA ARG A 63 3.52 6.15 -14.68
C ARG A 63 4.39 6.09 -13.43
N TRP A 64 4.99 4.93 -13.15
CA TRP A 64 5.88 4.76 -11.99
C TRP A 64 6.99 3.74 -12.27
N PRO A 65 8.15 3.88 -11.62
CA PRO A 65 9.30 3.02 -11.87
C PRO A 65 9.19 1.69 -11.12
N VAL A 66 9.46 0.60 -11.84
CA VAL A 66 9.60 -0.76 -11.31
C VAL A 66 10.72 -1.47 -12.06
N ASP A 67 11.66 -2.07 -11.33
CA ASP A 67 12.83 -2.75 -11.92
C ASP A 67 12.44 -3.99 -12.72
N ARG A 68 11.47 -4.75 -12.21
CA ARG A 68 10.91 -5.94 -12.84
C ARG A 68 9.40 -5.95 -12.64
N PRO A 69 8.58 -6.02 -13.71
CA PRO A 69 7.13 -6.03 -13.55
C PRO A 69 6.70 -7.34 -12.88
N SER A 70 5.82 -7.22 -11.90
CA SER A 70 5.16 -8.37 -11.30
C SER A 70 3.78 -8.53 -11.92
N ILE A 71 3.58 -9.53 -12.78
CA ILE A 71 2.34 -9.75 -13.56
C ILE A 71 1.53 -10.98 -13.09
N PHE A 72 1.95 -11.61 -11.99
CA PHE A 72 1.28 -12.77 -11.40
C PHE A 72 0.76 -12.48 -9.99
N HIS A 73 -0.36 -13.11 -9.63
CA HIS A 73 -0.92 -13.06 -8.28
C HIS A 73 -1.44 -14.44 -7.85
N ASP A 74 -0.70 -15.10 -6.96
CA ASP A 74 -0.87 -16.51 -6.58
C ASP A 74 -0.99 -17.49 -7.76
N VAL A 75 -0.46 -18.69 -7.61
CA VAL A 75 -0.61 -19.74 -8.62
C VAL A 75 -0.93 -21.09 -7.99
N LEU A 76 -1.47 -22.00 -8.79
CA LEU A 76 -1.62 -23.40 -8.45
C LEU A 76 -0.48 -24.15 -9.11
N VAL A 77 0.32 -24.86 -8.33
CA VAL A 77 1.46 -25.62 -8.82
C VAL A 77 1.24 -27.08 -8.52
N TYR A 78 1.45 -27.94 -9.52
CA TYR A 78 1.42 -29.36 -9.32
C TYR A 78 2.71 -29.81 -8.64
N ARG A 79 2.60 -30.46 -7.48
CA ARG A 79 3.69 -31.01 -6.68
C ARG A 79 3.30 -32.37 -6.13
N ASP A 80 4.09 -33.38 -6.48
CA ASP A 80 4.05 -34.74 -5.94
C ASP A 80 2.62 -35.33 -5.95
N GLY A 81 1.93 -35.21 -7.09
CA GLY A 81 0.60 -35.75 -7.28
C GLY A 81 -0.55 -34.82 -6.87
N ASN A 82 -0.26 -33.62 -6.35
CA ASN A 82 -1.26 -32.72 -5.79
C ASN A 82 -1.12 -31.30 -6.35
N TRP A 83 -2.25 -30.62 -6.55
CA TRP A 83 -2.24 -29.17 -6.80
C TRP A 83 -2.16 -28.42 -5.49
N VAL A 84 -1.13 -27.59 -5.33
CA VAL A 84 -0.94 -26.74 -4.16
C VAL A 84 -0.99 -25.27 -4.55
N ARG A 85 -1.51 -24.41 -3.67
CA ARG A 85 -1.46 -22.96 -3.86
C ARG A 85 -0.08 -22.45 -3.44
N GLU A 86 0.64 -21.89 -4.39
CA GLU A 86 1.76 -21.00 -4.11
C GLU A 86 1.25 -19.57 -3.99
N LYS A 87 1.52 -18.95 -2.84
CA LYS A 87 1.06 -17.59 -2.54
C LYS A 87 2.15 -16.56 -2.76
N GLY A 88 1.73 -15.33 -3.04
CA GLY A 88 2.57 -14.16 -2.81
C GLY A 88 3.05 -14.07 -1.36
N GLY A 89 4.21 -13.44 -1.16
CA GLY A 89 4.74 -13.18 0.18
C GLY A 89 3.79 -12.27 0.95
N GLU A 90 3.51 -12.60 2.21
CA GLU A 90 2.60 -11.82 3.05
C GLU A 90 3.31 -10.67 3.79
N ILE A 91 4.65 -10.70 3.85
CA ILE A 91 5.50 -9.68 4.48
C ILE A 91 6.60 -9.26 3.48
N GLY A 92 6.63 -7.97 3.14
CA GLY A 92 7.60 -7.42 2.19
C GLY A 92 7.46 -7.96 0.75
N PRO A 93 8.51 -7.82 -0.07
CA PRO A 93 8.59 -8.39 -1.41
C PRO A 93 8.45 -9.92 -1.43
N SER A 94 7.65 -10.43 -2.36
CA SER A 94 7.53 -11.87 -2.61
C SER A 94 8.76 -12.38 -3.35
N GLU A 95 9.47 -13.34 -2.76
CA GLU A 95 10.62 -14.00 -3.39
C GLU A 95 10.25 -14.64 -4.74
N ASN A 96 9.04 -15.21 -4.83
CA ASN A 96 8.52 -15.86 -6.03
C ASN A 96 7.81 -14.91 -7.01
N PHE A 97 7.79 -13.59 -6.75
CA PHE A 97 7.11 -12.61 -7.59
C PHE A 97 5.59 -12.90 -7.81
N LEU A 98 4.92 -13.44 -6.78
CA LEU A 98 3.49 -13.81 -6.83
C LEU A 98 2.56 -12.76 -6.19
N ASN A 99 3.06 -11.54 -6.01
CA ASN A 99 2.29 -10.37 -5.62
C ASN A 99 2.31 -9.40 -6.78
N GLU A 100 1.17 -9.15 -7.40
CA GLU A 100 1.07 -8.26 -8.56
C GLU A 100 1.41 -6.81 -8.23
N ASP A 101 1.92 -6.08 -9.23
CA ASP A 101 2.00 -4.63 -9.19
C ASP A 101 0.60 -4.01 -9.29
N ARG A 102 0.42 -2.86 -8.65
CA ARG A 102 -0.88 -2.16 -8.60
C ARG A 102 -0.69 -0.66 -8.45
N VAL A 103 -1.57 0.10 -9.10
CA VAL A 103 -1.84 1.50 -8.74
C VAL A 103 -3.27 1.60 -8.21
N SER A 104 -3.48 2.49 -7.25
CA SER A 104 -4.79 2.77 -6.68
C SER A 104 -4.96 4.26 -6.46
N MET A 105 -6.18 4.74 -6.68
CA MET A 105 -6.55 6.14 -6.49
C MET A 105 -7.83 6.19 -5.65
N MET A 106 -7.75 6.90 -4.53
CA MET A 106 -8.89 7.29 -3.72
C MET A 106 -9.40 8.65 -4.19
N ILE A 107 -10.71 8.80 -4.28
CA ILE A 107 -11.39 10.01 -4.74
C ILE A 107 -12.43 10.44 -3.69
N ASP A 108 -12.43 11.72 -3.35
CA ASP A 108 -13.48 12.38 -2.57
C ASP A 108 -13.95 13.66 -3.29
N ASP A 109 -15.24 13.95 -3.20
CA ASP A 109 -15.88 15.15 -3.75
C ASP A 109 -16.10 16.24 -2.68
N GLY A 110 -15.41 16.11 -1.54
CA GLY A 110 -15.53 16.97 -0.36
C GLY A 110 -16.59 16.53 0.64
N SER A 111 -17.26 15.39 0.40
CA SER A 111 -18.28 14.84 1.29
C SER A 111 -17.69 14.06 2.48
N VAL A 112 -16.43 13.62 2.40
CA VAL A 112 -15.74 12.96 3.52
C VAL A 112 -14.88 13.97 4.30
N PRO A 113 -15.29 14.36 5.52
CA PRO A 113 -14.50 15.22 6.38
C PRO A 113 -13.05 14.76 6.53
N LEU A 114 -12.15 15.74 6.45
CA LEU A 114 -10.71 15.59 6.70
C LEU A 114 -9.93 14.82 5.62
N PHE A 115 -10.57 14.25 4.60
CA PHE A 115 -9.85 13.54 3.52
C PHE A 115 -8.87 14.47 2.79
N SER A 116 -9.31 15.68 2.42
CA SER A 116 -8.43 16.71 1.82
C SER A 116 -7.21 17.12 2.66
N ARG A 117 -7.20 16.77 3.96
CA ARG A 117 -6.15 17.18 4.91
C ARG A 117 -5.20 16.07 5.29
N TYR A 118 -5.67 14.82 5.29
CA TYR A 118 -4.89 13.66 5.75
C TYR A 118 -4.93 12.46 4.79
N GLY A 119 -5.73 12.52 3.72
CA GLY A 119 -5.85 11.49 2.69
C GLY A 119 -6.15 10.11 3.28
N GLY A 120 -5.48 9.09 2.78
CA GLY A 120 -5.68 7.70 3.20
C GLY A 120 -5.46 7.42 4.70
N TYR A 121 -4.78 8.29 5.46
CA TYR A 121 -4.57 8.07 6.90
C TYR A 121 -5.87 7.97 7.70
N ILE A 122 -6.92 8.69 7.29
CA ILE A 122 -8.22 8.62 8.00
C ILE A 122 -8.85 7.24 7.90
N THR A 123 -8.45 6.45 6.89
CA THR A 123 -9.00 5.10 6.63
C THR A 123 -8.28 4.00 7.41
N ILE A 124 -7.19 4.33 8.11
CA ILE A 124 -6.33 3.35 8.78
C ILE A 124 -6.81 3.19 10.22
N GLY A 125 -7.70 2.23 10.42
CA GLY A 125 -8.25 1.90 11.73
C GLY A 125 -7.30 1.18 12.68
N ASP A 126 -7.87 0.70 13.79
CA ASP A 126 -7.13 -0.07 14.77
C ASP A 126 -6.70 -1.45 14.24
N ARG A 127 -5.40 -1.75 14.38
CA ARG A 127 -4.80 -3.08 14.15
C ARG A 127 -5.34 -3.78 12.89
N LEU A 128 -5.15 -3.15 11.73
CA LEU A 128 -5.36 -3.81 10.43
C LEU A 128 -4.54 -5.11 10.37
N SER A 129 -4.97 -6.11 9.58
CA SER A 129 -4.43 -7.49 9.68
C SER A 129 -2.91 -7.63 9.58
N THR A 130 -2.23 -6.72 8.88
CA THR A 130 -0.77 -6.75 8.74
C THR A 130 -0.02 -5.84 9.72
N PHE A 131 -0.69 -5.30 10.74
CA PHE A 131 -0.06 -4.52 11.80
C PHE A 131 0.48 -5.45 12.91
N THR A 132 1.50 -5.00 13.62
CA THR A 132 2.04 -5.63 14.82
C THR A 132 0.94 -5.74 15.87
N GLY A 133 0.73 -6.96 16.39
CA GLY A 133 -0.30 -7.22 17.40
C GLY A 133 -1.74 -7.26 16.86
N ALA A 134 -1.92 -7.34 15.54
CA ALA A 134 -3.21 -7.69 14.96
C ALA A 134 -3.63 -9.12 15.37
N PRO A 135 -4.93 -9.39 15.60
CA PRO A 135 -5.39 -10.73 15.95
C PRO A 135 -5.08 -11.76 14.85
N GLU A 136 -4.49 -12.90 15.23
CA GLU A 136 -4.21 -14.01 14.31
C GLU A 136 -5.47 -14.86 14.04
N GLY A 137 -5.60 -15.37 12.82
CA GLY A 137 -6.61 -16.37 12.45
C GLY A 137 -8.06 -15.87 12.35
N GLY A 138 -8.28 -14.55 12.44
CA GLY A 138 -9.58 -13.90 12.26
C GLY A 138 -9.86 -13.44 10.83
N GLU A 139 -11.00 -12.80 10.64
CA GLU A 139 -11.35 -12.08 9.40
C GLU A 139 -10.31 -10.99 9.08
N GLU A 140 -10.10 -10.71 7.80
CA GLU A 140 -9.19 -9.65 7.36
C GLU A 140 -9.72 -8.28 7.85
N ARG A 141 -8.96 -7.63 8.73
CA ARG A 141 -9.23 -6.26 9.18
C ARG A 141 -8.74 -5.29 8.10
N THR A 142 -9.69 -4.71 7.37
CA THR A 142 -9.44 -3.80 6.25
C THR A 142 -9.64 -2.32 6.64
N LYS A 143 -9.43 -1.42 5.67
CA LYS A 143 -9.62 0.03 5.86
C LYS A 143 -11.10 0.35 6.12
N TYR A 144 -11.36 1.36 6.94
CA TYR A 144 -12.72 1.89 7.17
C TYR A 144 -12.67 3.38 7.52
N LEU A 145 -13.76 4.10 7.29
CA LEU A 145 -13.91 5.50 7.66
C LEU A 145 -14.35 5.67 9.13
N PRO A 146 -13.79 6.63 9.89
CA PRO A 146 -13.99 6.74 11.33
C PRO A 146 -15.45 6.82 11.79
N ASP A 147 -16.31 7.57 11.08
CA ASP A 147 -17.69 7.79 11.52
C ASP A 147 -18.59 6.57 11.27
N THR A 148 -18.11 5.54 10.58
CA THR A 148 -18.82 4.24 10.47
C THR A 148 -18.71 3.39 11.73
N ARG A 149 -17.97 3.87 12.75
CA ARG A 149 -17.81 3.21 14.04
C ARG A 149 -18.45 4.01 15.17
N THR A 150 -18.93 3.31 16.20
CA THR A 150 -19.30 3.94 17.48
C THR A 150 -18.07 4.31 18.31
N ASP A 151 -16.96 3.60 18.09
CA ASP A 151 -15.61 3.93 18.56
C ASP A 151 -14.66 3.85 17.35
N PRO A 152 -14.16 4.98 16.83
CA PRO A 152 -13.24 5.01 15.68
C PRO A 152 -11.98 4.15 15.83
N ASN A 153 -11.57 3.85 17.06
CA ASN A 153 -10.38 3.06 17.38
C ASN A 153 -10.68 1.60 17.67
N ASN A 154 -11.87 1.13 17.31
CA ASN A 154 -12.26 -0.26 17.44
C ASN A 154 -12.82 -0.75 16.10
N PHE A 155 -12.07 -1.63 15.43
CA PHE A 155 -12.47 -2.22 14.15
C PHE A 155 -13.86 -2.87 14.21
N ASP A 156 -14.18 -3.54 15.32
CA ASP A 156 -15.40 -4.33 15.49
C ASP A 156 -16.62 -3.48 15.89
N ALA A 157 -16.43 -2.19 16.21
CA ALA A 157 -17.48 -1.29 16.70
C ALA A 157 -18.32 -0.65 15.57
N VAL A 158 -18.71 -1.45 14.57
CA VAL A 158 -19.49 -1.00 13.41
C VAL A 158 -20.84 -0.43 13.87
N ARG A 159 -21.24 0.71 13.29
CA ARG A 159 -22.56 1.29 13.53
C ARG A 159 -23.70 0.41 12.99
N PRO A 160 -24.93 0.59 13.48
CA PRO A 160 -26.11 -0.08 12.91
C PRO A 160 -26.30 0.24 11.42
N GLU A 161 -26.83 -0.71 10.65
CA GLU A 161 -27.04 -0.62 9.20
C GLU A 161 -27.75 0.68 8.77
N ASN A 162 -28.85 1.07 9.42
CA ASN A 162 -29.55 2.32 9.11
C ASN A 162 -28.68 3.59 9.22
N ASP A 163 -27.71 3.61 10.15
CA ASP A 163 -26.76 4.73 10.26
C ASP A 163 -25.77 4.70 9.09
N LEU A 164 -25.33 3.50 8.67
CA LEU A 164 -24.42 3.32 7.54
C LEU A 164 -25.09 3.70 6.21
N ASP A 165 -26.35 3.32 6.01
CA ASP A 165 -27.15 3.73 4.86
C ASP A 165 -27.28 5.25 4.79
N THR A 166 -27.58 5.88 5.93
CA THR A 166 -27.66 7.35 6.02
C THR A 166 -26.32 8.02 5.69
N LEU A 167 -25.21 7.47 6.18
CA LEU A 167 -23.86 7.94 5.85
C LEU A 167 -23.58 7.79 4.36
N ARG A 168 -23.89 6.63 3.79
CA ARG A 168 -23.70 6.31 2.37
C ARG A 168 -24.51 7.24 1.46
N GLU A 169 -25.80 7.44 1.75
CA GLU A 169 -26.67 8.38 1.04
C GLU A 169 -26.19 9.84 1.15
N ALA A 170 -25.53 10.20 2.25
CA ALA A 170 -24.89 11.50 2.43
C ALA A 170 -23.54 11.64 1.71
N GLY A 171 -23.08 10.60 1.01
CA GLY A 171 -21.80 10.56 0.31
C GLY A 171 -20.61 10.21 1.21
N TYR A 172 -20.80 9.73 2.43
CA TYR A 172 -19.70 9.40 3.34
C TYR A 172 -19.04 8.05 2.97
N PHE A 173 -18.32 8.05 1.85
CA PHE A 173 -17.47 6.98 1.36
C PHE A 173 -16.38 7.59 0.47
N ILE A 174 -15.27 6.87 0.33
CA ILE A 174 -14.20 7.19 -0.61
C ILE A 174 -14.31 6.24 -1.79
N ASP A 175 -14.41 6.78 -2.99
CA ASP A 175 -14.37 6.02 -4.24
C ASP A 175 -12.92 5.57 -4.51
N LEU A 176 -12.74 4.32 -4.93
CA LEU A 176 -11.46 3.62 -4.98
C LEU A 176 -11.25 2.89 -6.30
N TRP A 177 -10.52 3.54 -7.20
CA TRP A 177 -10.09 2.91 -8.44
C TRP A 177 -8.82 2.11 -8.22
N GLN A 178 -8.76 0.92 -8.81
CA GLN A 178 -7.57 0.10 -8.81
C GLN A 178 -7.26 -0.42 -10.22
N TRP A 179 -5.98 -0.46 -10.55
CA TRP A 179 -5.46 -1.27 -11.65
C TRP A 179 -4.55 -2.35 -11.07
N ARG A 180 -4.70 -3.58 -11.55
CA ARG A 180 -4.00 -4.76 -11.06
C ARG A 180 -3.33 -5.49 -12.21
N SER A 181 -2.01 -5.59 -12.20
CA SER A 181 -1.25 -6.12 -13.35
C SER A 181 -1.59 -7.57 -13.72
N SER A 182 -2.06 -8.39 -12.77
CA SER A 182 -2.47 -9.78 -13.00
C SER A 182 -3.98 -9.91 -13.09
N ARG A 183 -4.71 -9.23 -12.20
CA ARG A 183 -6.15 -9.47 -11.99
C ARG A 183 -7.11 -8.58 -12.79
N SER A 184 -6.66 -7.49 -13.39
CA SER A 184 -7.51 -6.62 -14.21
C SER A 184 -6.85 -6.23 -15.54
N ASN A 185 -5.53 -6.06 -15.55
CA ASN A 185 -4.78 -5.67 -16.74
C ASN A 185 -5.05 -6.53 -17.97
N PRO A 186 -4.99 -7.88 -17.88
CA PRO A 186 -5.02 -8.71 -19.08
C PRO A 186 -6.37 -8.71 -19.83
N VAL A 187 -7.45 -8.33 -19.15
CA VAL A 187 -8.81 -8.22 -19.72
C VAL A 187 -9.22 -6.76 -19.98
N GLY A 188 -8.30 -5.80 -19.84
CA GLY A 188 -8.58 -4.38 -20.17
C GLY A 188 -9.46 -3.66 -19.15
N LEU A 189 -9.52 -4.14 -17.90
CA LEU A 189 -10.41 -3.61 -16.86
C LEU A 189 -9.63 -2.92 -15.73
N GLY A 190 -10.33 -2.08 -14.97
CA GLY A 190 -9.96 -1.67 -13.62
C GLY A 190 -10.48 -2.67 -12.58
N ASP A 191 -10.54 -2.25 -11.32
CA ASP A 191 -11.28 -2.90 -10.24
C ASP A 191 -11.86 -1.77 -9.39
N ASP A 192 -13.15 -1.50 -9.61
CA ASP A 192 -13.86 -0.38 -8.99
C ASP A 192 -14.37 -0.73 -7.60
N GLY A 193 -14.36 0.26 -6.71
CA GLY A 193 -14.77 0.03 -5.35
C GLY A 193 -14.80 1.24 -4.45
N PHE A 194 -14.91 0.99 -3.15
CA PHE A 194 -15.01 2.05 -2.15
C PHE A 194 -14.30 1.71 -0.83
N VAL A 195 -14.10 2.75 -0.02
CA VAL A 195 -13.84 2.65 1.41
C VAL A 195 -14.94 3.38 2.18
N ALA A 196 -15.67 2.65 3.01
CA ALA A 196 -16.68 3.18 3.93
C ALA A 196 -16.57 2.42 5.26
N GLU A 197 -17.56 1.62 5.64
CA GLU A 197 -17.51 0.73 6.80
C GLU A 197 -16.48 -0.40 6.63
N GLU A 198 -16.15 -0.70 5.38
CA GLU A 198 -15.11 -1.60 4.94
C GLU A 198 -14.46 -1.09 3.64
N ARG A 199 -13.32 -1.67 3.26
CA ARG A 199 -12.84 -1.61 1.88
C ARG A 199 -13.43 -2.77 1.10
N SER A 200 -14.45 -2.49 0.33
CA SER A 200 -15.09 -3.46 -0.56
C SER A 200 -14.85 -3.05 -2.00
N GLY A 201 -15.65 -3.57 -2.92
CA GLY A 201 -15.92 -2.74 -4.09
C GLY A 201 -17.36 -2.80 -4.50
N ASP A 202 -17.64 -2.19 -5.64
CA ASP A 202 -18.99 -1.74 -5.94
C ASP A 202 -19.93 -2.88 -6.27
N GLN A 203 -21.21 -2.52 -6.44
CA GLN A 203 -22.24 -3.49 -6.73
C GLN A 203 -21.98 -4.23 -8.05
N GLY A 204 -22.16 -5.55 -7.98
CA GLY A 204 -22.03 -6.44 -9.14
C GLY A 204 -20.85 -7.39 -9.05
N VAL A 205 -20.16 -7.60 -10.17
CA VAL A 205 -19.24 -8.72 -10.36
C VAL A 205 -17.88 -8.20 -10.81
N GLY A 206 -16.83 -8.47 -10.02
CA GLY A 206 -15.47 -8.03 -10.33
C GLY A 206 -14.75 -8.90 -11.37
N PRO A 207 -13.54 -8.48 -11.79
CA PRO A 207 -12.88 -8.94 -13.02
C PRO A 207 -12.24 -10.33 -12.88
N TYR A 208 -12.39 -10.97 -11.73
CA TYR A 208 -11.83 -12.29 -11.47
C TYR A 208 -12.61 -13.10 -10.44
N TYR A 209 -12.39 -14.42 -10.45
CA TYR A 209 -12.80 -15.33 -9.38
C TYR A 209 -11.74 -16.41 -9.14
N THR A 210 -11.94 -17.21 -8.10
CA THR A 210 -10.98 -18.26 -7.73
C THR A 210 -11.16 -19.52 -8.59
N ASN A 211 -10.10 -19.92 -9.28
CA ASN A 211 -9.99 -21.15 -10.06
C ASN A 211 -9.66 -22.36 -9.15
N TRP A 212 -10.57 -22.73 -8.24
CA TRP A 212 -10.34 -23.87 -7.35
C TRP A 212 -11.63 -24.62 -7.07
N ASP A 213 -11.60 -25.93 -7.29
CA ASP A 213 -12.62 -26.86 -6.85
C ASP A 213 -12.23 -27.42 -5.48
N LYS A 214 -13.01 -27.08 -4.45
CA LYS A 214 -12.74 -27.50 -3.08
C LYS A 214 -13.08 -28.97 -2.84
N ASP A 215 -14.07 -29.50 -3.55
CA ASP A 215 -14.57 -30.86 -3.33
C ASP A 215 -13.64 -31.88 -4.00
N LEU A 216 -13.10 -31.50 -5.16
CA LEU A 216 -12.16 -32.32 -5.92
C LEU A 216 -10.68 -32.00 -5.62
N ASN A 217 -10.41 -30.93 -4.86
CA ASN A 217 -9.05 -30.49 -4.52
C ASN A 217 -8.15 -30.28 -5.75
N GLN A 218 -8.70 -29.63 -6.78
CA GLN A 218 -8.04 -29.41 -8.08
C GLN A 218 -8.46 -28.07 -8.72
N PRO A 219 -7.74 -27.58 -9.75
CA PRO A 219 -8.19 -26.44 -10.56
C PRO A 219 -9.54 -26.72 -11.23
N LYS A 220 -10.33 -25.67 -11.45
CA LYS A 220 -11.57 -25.77 -12.25
C LYS A 220 -11.28 -25.66 -13.75
N PHE A 221 -10.26 -24.88 -14.10
CA PHE A 221 -9.87 -24.54 -15.45
C PHE A 221 -8.36 -24.70 -15.64
N MET A 222 -7.96 -24.99 -16.87
CA MET A 222 -6.58 -25.00 -17.36
C MET A 222 -6.50 -24.19 -18.65
N PHE A 223 -5.29 -23.95 -19.15
CA PHE A 223 -5.13 -23.32 -20.46
C PHE A 223 -5.65 -24.23 -21.57
N ASP A 224 -6.28 -23.63 -22.59
CA ASP A 224 -6.64 -24.34 -23.80
C ASP A 224 -5.41 -24.51 -24.69
N PRO A 225 -4.89 -25.74 -24.90
CA PRO A 225 -3.73 -25.94 -25.76
C PRO A 225 -4.01 -25.62 -27.23
N GLN A 226 -5.27 -25.60 -27.69
CA GLN A 226 -5.61 -25.23 -29.07
C GLN A 226 -5.48 -23.72 -29.29
N VAL A 227 -5.68 -22.92 -28.24
CA VAL A 227 -5.56 -21.45 -28.30
C VAL A 227 -4.18 -20.98 -27.89
N THR A 228 -3.64 -21.55 -26.80
CA THR A 228 -2.44 -21.04 -26.12
C THR A 228 -1.20 -21.86 -26.40
N GLY A 229 -1.34 -23.03 -27.04
CA GLY A 229 -0.22 -23.94 -27.32
C GLY A 229 0.26 -24.76 -26.12
N GLN A 230 -0.35 -24.59 -24.94
CA GLN A 230 0.06 -25.25 -23.70
C GLN A 230 -1.12 -25.55 -22.78
N ASN A 231 -0.95 -26.50 -21.86
CA ASN A 231 -1.95 -26.83 -20.82
C ASN A 231 -1.70 -26.07 -19.51
N ALA A 232 -0.44 -25.71 -19.25
CA ALA A 232 0.03 -25.04 -18.05
C ALA A 232 1.30 -24.23 -18.35
N LEU A 233 1.59 -23.29 -17.46
CA LEU A 233 2.87 -22.58 -17.36
C LEU A 233 3.91 -23.47 -16.64
N ASN A 234 5.16 -23.03 -16.63
CA ASN A 234 6.22 -23.60 -15.81
C ASN A 234 6.51 -22.68 -14.60
N PHE A 235 6.57 -23.26 -13.40
CA PHE A 235 6.76 -22.48 -12.17
C PHE A 235 8.09 -21.72 -12.13
N ASP A 236 9.18 -22.35 -12.56
CA ASP A 236 10.50 -21.72 -12.55
C ASP A 236 10.55 -20.54 -13.53
N ASP A 237 9.86 -20.65 -14.68
CA ASP A 237 9.71 -19.55 -15.63
C ASP A 237 8.84 -18.40 -15.10
N VAL A 238 7.79 -18.70 -14.32
CA VAL A 238 7.00 -17.68 -13.60
C VAL A 238 7.90 -16.92 -12.62
N VAL A 239 8.65 -17.64 -11.79
CA VAL A 239 9.55 -17.04 -10.78
C VAL A 239 10.72 -16.30 -11.42
N ALA A 240 11.25 -16.80 -12.55
CA ALA A 240 12.31 -16.14 -13.31
C ALA A 240 11.83 -14.90 -14.08
N GLY A 241 10.52 -14.81 -14.36
CA GLY A 241 9.95 -13.68 -15.10
C GLY A 241 10.13 -13.83 -16.60
N ASN A 242 10.11 -15.07 -17.08
CA ASN A 242 10.32 -15.40 -18.49
C ASN A 242 9.04 -15.22 -19.33
N TYR A 243 7.88 -15.04 -18.69
CA TYR A 243 6.63 -14.69 -19.34
C TYR A 243 6.51 -13.18 -19.56
N ASN A 244 6.09 -12.79 -20.75
CA ASN A 244 5.86 -11.41 -21.15
C ASN A 244 4.40 -11.19 -21.59
N PHE A 245 4.08 -9.96 -22.03
CA PHE A 245 2.72 -9.55 -22.34
C PHE A 245 2.12 -10.15 -23.62
N ASP A 246 2.95 -10.77 -24.47
CA ASP A 246 2.54 -11.44 -25.70
C ASP A 246 2.33 -12.96 -25.49
N ASP A 247 2.71 -13.48 -24.32
CA ASP A 247 2.51 -14.88 -23.95
C ASP A 247 1.09 -15.13 -23.39
N ALA A 248 0.64 -16.38 -23.46
CA ALA A 248 -0.57 -16.81 -22.77
C ALA A 248 -0.31 -17.08 -21.28
N TYR A 249 -0.29 -16.02 -20.45
CA TYR A 249 0.06 -16.10 -19.03
C TYR A 249 -1.13 -16.03 -18.06
N TYR A 250 -2.36 -15.85 -18.56
CA TYR A 250 -3.57 -15.71 -17.74
C TYR A 250 -4.73 -16.54 -18.27
N LEU A 251 -5.66 -16.90 -17.37
CA LEU A 251 -6.89 -17.60 -17.71
C LEU A 251 -8.05 -16.63 -17.89
N SER A 252 -8.81 -16.80 -18.94
CA SER A 252 -10.08 -16.13 -19.25
C SER A 252 -10.94 -17.06 -20.09
N ASP A 253 -12.20 -16.70 -20.34
CA ASP A 253 -13.08 -17.51 -21.22
C ASP A 253 -12.48 -17.71 -22.63
N ALA A 254 -11.59 -16.80 -23.07
CA ALA A 254 -10.89 -16.91 -24.35
C ALA A 254 -9.66 -17.83 -24.32
N THR A 255 -9.05 -18.07 -23.16
CA THR A 255 -7.77 -18.79 -23.04
C THR A 255 -7.87 -20.09 -22.24
N ALA A 256 -9.02 -20.39 -21.65
CA ALA A 256 -9.19 -21.48 -20.71
C ALA A 256 -10.28 -22.48 -21.12
N ILE A 257 -10.06 -23.74 -20.75
CA ILE A 257 -11.05 -24.83 -20.82
C ILE A 257 -11.19 -25.49 -19.46
N ALA A 258 -12.22 -26.34 -19.30
CA ALA A 258 -12.39 -27.15 -18.10
C ALA A 258 -11.12 -27.98 -17.81
N PHE A 259 -10.75 -28.04 -16.54
CA PHE A 259 -9.57 -28.79 -16.11
C PHE A 259 -9.73 -30.30 -16.42
N ASP A 260 -8.73 -30.89 -17.09
CA ASP A 260 -8.67 -32.33 -17.35
C ASP A 260 -7.73 -33.03 -16.34
N PRO A 261 -8.27 -33.81 -15.39
CA PRO A 261 -7.46 -34.54 -14.42
C PRO A 261 -6.72 -35.75 -15.03
N ASN A 262 -7.02 -36.15 -16.27
CA ASN A 262 -6.40 -37.31 -16.91
C ASN A 262 -5.09 -36.99 -17.64
N ILE A 263 -4.72 -35.71 -17.72
CA ILE A 263 -3.42 -35.29 -18.23
C ILE A 263 -2.33 -35.78 -17.26
N GLU A 264 -1.20 -36.25 -17.81
CA GLU A 264 -0.01 -36.60 -17.03
C GLU A 264 0.72 -35.32 -16.58
N TRP A 265 0.16 -34.66 -15.57
CA TRP A 265 0.71 -33.45 -14.96
C TRP A 265 2.08 -33.71 -14.34
N LYS A 266 2.98 -32.74 -14.48
CA LYS A 266 4.37 -32.80 -14.02
C LYS A 266 4.63 -31.82 -12.91
N ASN A 267 5.58 -32.15 -12.04
CA ASN A 267 6.00 -31.23 -10.99
C ASN A 267 6.46 -29.90 -11.61
N GLY A 268 5.90 -28.79 -11.11
CA GLY A 268 6.16 -27.45 -11.64
C GLY A 268 5.15 -26.96 -12.68
N ASP A 269 4.24 -27.82 -13.17
CA ASP A 269 3.11 -27.36 -13.99
C ASP A 269 2.29 -26.37 -13.19
N THR A 270 2.06 -25.20 -13.77
CA THR A 270 1.53 -24.03 -13.07
C THR A 270 0.30 -23.47 -13.78
N ILE A 271 -0.75 -23.25 -13.01
CA ILE A 271 -2.02 -22.69 -13.48
C ILE A 271 -2.33 -21.43 -12.66
N PRO A 272 -2.68 -20.29 -13.28
CA PRO A 272 -3.13 -19.12 -12.56
C PRO A 272 -4.28 -19.45 -11.59
N ARG A 273 -4.16 -19.01 -10.34
CA ARG A 273 -5.22 -19.21 -9.34
C ARG A 273 -6.48 -18.40 -9.65
N ARG A 274 -6.34 -17.35 -10.46
CA ARG A 274 -7.44 -16.45 -10.84
C ARG A 274 -7.87 -16.77 -12.26
N MET A 275 -9.19 -16.90 -12.42
CA MET A 275 -9.85 -16.87 -13.72
C MET A 275 -10.38 -15.46 -13.92
N LEU A 276 -9.98 -14.82 -15.01
CA LEU A 276 -10.40 -13.48 -15.36
C LEU A 276 -11.70 -13.52 -16.16
N ARG A 277 -12.52 -12.48 -16.03
CA ARG A 277 -13.83 -12.36 -16.67
C ARG A 277 -14.21 -10.90 -16.84
N ASP A 278 -15.23 -10.65 -17.65
CA ASP A 278 -15.88 -9.35 -17.74
C ASP A 278 -16.56 -8.97 -16.42
N GLU A 279 -16.66 -7.66 -16.19
CA GLU A 279 -17.36 -7.08 -15.05
C GLU A 279 -18.86 -6.88 -15.33
N GLN A 280 -19.63 -6.74 -14.26
CA GLN A 280 -21.07 -6.42 -14.31
C GLN A 280 -21.42 -5.42 -13.21
N GLY A 281 -22.38 -4.54 -13.46
CA GLY A 281 -22.79 -3.51 -12.49
C GLY A 281 -21.80 -2.35 -12.44
N SER A 282 -21.90 -1.53 -11.40
CA SER A 282 -20.98 -0.40 -11.13
C SER A 282 -19.55 -0.86 -10.93
N ARG A 283 -19.35 -2.11 -10.50
CA ARG A 283 -18.03 -2.77 -10.40
C ARG A 283 -17.17 -2.66 -11.67
N GLY A 284 -17.79 -2.48 -12.84
CA GLY A 284 -17.12 -2.37 -14.13
C GLY A 284 -17.12 -0.99 -14.76
N ASP A 285 -17.37 0.07 -13.99
CA ASP A 285 -17.40 1.43 -14.54
C ASP A 285 -15.98 1.93 -14.91
N VAL A 286 -14.94 1.45 -14.23
CA VAL A 286 -13.53 1.76 -14.51
C VAL A 286 -12.89 0.74 -15.44
N VAL A 287 -12.46 1.19 -16.61
CA VAL A 287 -11.84 0.33 -17.63
C VAL A 287 -10.52 0.92 -18.14
N GLN A 288 -9.79 0.14 -18.92
CA GLN A 288 -8.61 0.62 -19.65
C GLN A 288 -8.98 0.94 -21.10
N PRO A 289 -8.72 2.17 -21.59
CA PRO A 289 -8.95 2.50 -22.99
C PRO A 289 -7.92 1.85 -23.93
N SER A 290 -6.80 1.38 -23.39
CA SER A 290 -5.74 0.69 -24.12
C SER A 290 -4.96 -0.24 -23.17
N ALA A 291 -4.31 -1.28 -23.71
CA ALA A 291 -3.52 -2.21 -22.92
C ALA A 291 -2.40 -1.48 -22.16
N SER A 292 -2.36 -1.65 -20.82
CA SER A 292 -1.26 -1.13 -20.02
C SER A 292 -0.03 -2.02 -20.13
N ARG A 293 1.14 -1.40 -20.22
CA ARG A 293 2.42 -2.09 -20.48
C ARG A 293 3.52 -1.59 -19.56
N TRP A 294 4.44 -2.49 -19.27
CA TRP A 294 5.71 -2.13 -18.66
C TRP A 294 6.78 -2.06 -19.73
N GLU A 295 7.44 -0.91 -19.85
CA GLU A 295 8.51 -0.68 -20.80
C GLU A 295 9.55 0.27 -20.21
N ASN A 296 10.83 0.01 -20.51
CA ASN A 296 11.95 0.87 -20.10
C ASN A 296 12.01 1.15 -18.58
N GLY A 297 11.59 0.20 -17.74
CA GLY A 297 11.59 0.34 -16.28
C GLY A 297 10.36 1.03 -15.70
N TYR A 298 9.32 1.27 -16.49
CA TYR A 298 8.11 1.95 -16.02
C TYR A 298 6.85 1.18 -16.40
N TRP A 299 5.89 1.14 -15.48
CA TRP A 299 4.50 0.92 -15.87
C TRP A 299 3.92 2.18 -16.49
N ASP A 300 3.12 2.03 -17.54
CA ASP A 300 2.27 3.07 -18.11
C ASP A 300 0.84 2.54 -18.19
N VAL A 301 -0.04 3.15 -17.39
CA VAL A 301 -1.42 2.70 -17.18
C VAL A 301 -2.35 3.86 -17.45
N THR A 302 -3.41 3.63 -18.22
CA THR A 302 -4.52 4.59 -18.34
C THR A 302 -5.80 3.92 -17.86
N LEU A 303 -6.52 4.60 -16.98
CA LEU A 303 -7.89 4.24 -16.57
C LEU A 303 -8.86 5.30 -17.06
N VAL A 304 -10.05 4.87 -17.44
CA VAL A 304 -11.16 5.73 -17.86
C VAL A 304 -12.44 5.31 -17.15
N ARG A 305 -13.24 6.30 -16.76
CA ARG A 305 -14.64 6.12 -16.31
C ARG A 305 -15.49 7.25 -16.90
N LYS A 306 -16.78 7.02 -17.02
CA LYS A 306 -17.74 8.11 -17.23
C LYS A 306 -17.62 9.16 -16.13
N LEU A 307 -17.86 10.43 -16.49
CA LEU A 307 -17.99 11.51 -15.51
C LEU A 307 -19.16 11.25 -14.57
N ASP A 308 -20.30 10.85 -15.13
CA ASP A 308 -21.51 10.45 -14.41
C ASP A 308 -21.84 8.98 -14.73
N THR A 309 -21.61 8.10 -13.77
CA THR A 309 -21.93 6.66 -13.86
C THR A 309 -23.41 6.38 -13.59
N GLY A 310 -24.12 7.32 -12.96
CA GLY A 310 -25.46 7.14 -12.42
C GLY A 310 -25.52 6.35 -11.10
N ASN A 311 -24.38 5.82 -10.61
CA ASN A 311 -24.30 4.97 -9.41
C ASN A 311 -23.81 5.78 -8.20
N VAL A 312 -24.58 6.79 -7.78
CA VAL A 312 -24.16 7.79 -6.76
C VAL A 312 -23.86 7.24 -5.35
N LEU A 313 -24.22 5.99 -5.08
CA LEU A 313 -23.88 5.31 -3.82
C LEU A 313 -22.52 4.57 -3.92
N ASP A 314 -22.07 4.25 -5.13
CA ASP A 314 -20.82 3.54 -5.37
C ASP A 314 -19.71 4.50 -5.80
N ASP A 315 -20.05 5.54 -6.59
CA ASP A 315 -19.09 6.42 -7.25
C ASP A 315 -19.16 7.89 -6.84
N LYS A 316 -18.02 8.57 -6.87
CA LYS A 316 -17.96 10.05 -6.91
C LYS A 316 -18.20 10.57 -8.32
N ILE A 317 -19.30 11.28 -8.52
CA ILE A 317 -19.65 11.87 -9.82
C ILE A 317 -18.75 13.07 -10.14
N PHE A 318 -18.02 12.96 -11.25
CA PHE A 318 -17.24 14.05 -11.80
C PHE A 318 -18.14 15.01 -12.56
N ARG A 319 -17.91 16.31 -12.37
CA ARG A 319 -18.65 17.39 -13.05
C ARG A 319 -17.67 18.26 -13.79
N ASP A 320 -18.06 18.73 -14.96
CA ASP A 320 -17.33 19.78 -15.71
C ASP A 320 -17.01 20.93 -14.74
N LYS A 321 -15.73 21.33 -14.69
CA LYS A 321 -15.23 22.37 -13.77
C LYS A 321 -15.31 22.05 -12.28
N GLY A 322 -15.51 20.79 -11.93
CA GLY A 322 -15.50 20.31 -10.55
C GLY A 322 -14.10 20.29 -9.94
N SER A 323 -14.08 20.19 -8.60
CA SER A 323 -12.88 20.03 -7.80
C SER A 323 -13.05 18.85 -6.85
N TYR A 324 -11.99 18.07 -6.69
CA TYR A 324 -11.98 16.81 -5.96
C TYR A 324 -10.67 16.69 -5.18
N ASP A 325 -10.65 15.80 -4.20
CA ASP A 325 -9.44 15.43 -3.48
C ASP A 325 -9.06 13.99 -3.83
N LEU A 326 -7.77 13.77 -4.11
CA LEU A 326 -7.22 12.48 -4.50
C LEU A 326 -6.15 12.01 -3.51
N ALA A 327 -6.01 10.70 -3.33
CA ALA A 327 -4.83 10.10 -2.72
C ALA A 327 -4.44 8.82 -3.45
N PHE A 328 -3.14 8.60 -3.64
CA PHE A 328 -2.64 7.51 -4.47
C PHE A 328 -1.93 6.44 -3.64
N ALA A 329 -1.90 5.23 -4.18
CA ALA A 329 -1.01 4.16 -3.72
C ALA A 329 -0.39 3.41 -4.89
N VAL A 330 0.88 3.02 -4.76
CA VAL A 330 1.57 2.15 -5.71
C VAL A 330 2.21 0.96 -5.00
N PHE A 331 1.94 -0.23 -5.55
CA PHE A 331 2.53 -1.50 -5.16
C PHE A 331 3.53 -1.86 -6.26
N ARG A 332 4.78 -2.02 -5.86
CA ARG A 332 5.90 -2.41 -6.73
C ARG A 332 6.77 -3.44 -6.04
N ASN A 333 7.68 -4.06 -6.80
CA ASN A 333 8.65 -5.03 -6.29
C ASN A 333 7.96 -6.21 -5.60
N ALA A 334 6.91 -6.73 -6.25
CA ALA A 334 6.14 -7.87 -5.78
C ALA A 334 5.71 -7.78 -4.30
N SER A 335 5.26 -6.61 -3.87
CA SER A 335 4.81 -6.37 -2.50
C SER A 335 3.29 -6.23 -2.43
N THR A 336 2.71 -6.49 -1.26
CA THR A 336 1.25 -6.46 -1.05
C THR A 336 0.91 -5.82 0.31
N MET A 337 -0.38 -5.79 0.64
CA MET A 337 -0.90 -5.32 1.93
C MET A 337 -0.38 -3.94 2.32
N ARG A 338 0.33 -3.79 3.44
CA ARG A 338 0.85 -2.48 3.90
C ARG A 338 2.20 -2.10 3.29
N TRP A 339 2.88 -3.01 2.59
CA TRP A 339 4.16 -2.74 1.94
C TRP A 339 3.96 -2.14 0.56
N HIS A 340 3.57 -0.87 0.56
CA HIS A 340 3.36 -0.05 -0.62
C HIS A 340 3.73 1.40 -0.33
N TYR A 341 3.72 2.22 -1.37
CA TYR A 341 3.93 3.66 -1.24
C TYR A 341 2.61 4.39 -1.38
N VAL A 342 2.41 5.42 -0.59
CA VAL A 342 1.20 6.27 -0.59
C VAL A 342 1.57 7.72 -0.84
N SER A 343 0.62 8.52 -1.32
CA SER A 343 0.75 9.98 -1.39
C SER A 343 0.08 10.66 -0.20
N LEU A 344 0.46 11.92 0.04
CA LEU A 344 -0.43 12.86 0.73
C LEU A 344 -1.65 13.19 -0.15
N PRO A 345 -2.77 13.69 0.42
CA PRO A 345 -3.89 14.10 -0.40
C PRO A 345 -3.49 15.26 -1.32
N MET A 346 -4.08 15.31 -2.50
CA MET A 346 -3.87 16.38 -3.46
C MET A 346 -5.16 16.78 -4.16
N SER A 347 -5.27 18.06 -4.48
CA SER A 347 -6.41 18.61 -5.20
C SER A 347 -6.37 18.25 -6.68
N LEU A 348 -7.52 17.81 -7.21
CA LEU A 348 -7.83 17.70 -8.63
C LEU A 348 -8.80 18.82 -9.03
N GLY A 349 -8.51 19.49 -10.13
CA GLY A 349 -9.41 20.46 -10.76
C GLY A 349 -9.66 20.11 -12.22
N LEU A 350 -10.91 19.99 -12.65
CA LEU A 350 -11.25 19.85 -14.06
C LEU A 350 -11.24 21.24 -14.69
N GLU A 351 -10.24 21.58 -15.52
CA GLU A 351 -10.04 22.96 -16.02
C GLU A 351 -10.03 24.07 -14.94
N THR A 352 -9.75 23.71 -13.69
CA THR A 352 -9.68 24.64 -12.55
C THR A 352 -8.32 24.55 -11.86
N ASP A 353 -7.89 25.64 -11.22
CA ASP A 353 -6.59 25.70 -10.54
C ASP A 353 -6.55 24.71 -9.37
N ALA A 354 -5.58 23.79 -9.43
CA ALA A 354 -5.39 22.68 -8.50
C ALA A 354 -3.97 22.13 -8.65
N GLN A 355 -3.57 21.21 -7.75
CA GLN A 355 -2.27 20.55 -7.84
C GLN A 355 -2.16 19.61 -9.05
N LEU A 356 -3.26 18.93 -9.40
CA LEU A 356 -3.44 18.21 -10.66
C LEU A 356 -4.61 18.84 -11.42
N VAL A 357 -4.35 19.27 -12.64
CA VAL A 357 -5.39 19.85 -13.50
C VAL A 357 -5.72 18.83 -14.58
N ALA A 358 -7.00 18.45 -14.67
CA ALA A 358 -7.50 17.67 -15.79
C ALA A 358 -7.79 18.59 -16.97
N THR A 359 -7.14 18.34 -18.11
CA THR A 359 -7.33 19.13 -19.33
C THR A 359 -8.52 18.60 -20.12
N LYS A 360 -9.43 19.49 -20.54
CA LYS A 360 -10.52 19.10 -21.43
C LYS A 360 -10.02 18.90 -22.85
N PHE A 361 -10.42 17.83 -23.51
CA PHE A 361 -10.06 17.55 -24.90
C PHE A 361 -11.30 17.30 -25.77
N ASN A 362 -11.11 17.35 -27.09
CA ASN A 362 -12.12 16.95 -28.07
C ASN A 362 -11.56 15.79 -28.90
N GLY A 363 -12.37 14.75 -29.11
CA GLY A 363 -11.98 13.58 -29.91
C GLY A 363 -12.26 12.28 -29.16
N ASN A 364 -11.64 11.18 -29.62
CA ASN A 364 -11.91 9.84 -29.07
C ASN A 364 -10.96 9.44 -27.94
N ALA A 365 -9.84 10.15 -27.76
CA ALA A 365 -8.85 9.88 -26.72
C ALA A 365 -8.00 11.14 -26.45
N PRO A 366 -7.46 11.30 -25.21
CA PRO A 366 -6.52 12.36 -24.91
C PRO A 366 -5.22 12.24 -25.73
N ASP A 367 -4.66 13.37 -26.17
CA ASP A 367 -3.35 13.44 -26.83
C ASP A 367 -2.16 13.37 -25.85
N TRP A 368 -2.44 13.61 -24.56
CA TRP A 368 -1.47 13.66 -23.46
C TRP A 368 -0.35 14.70 -23.62
N GLU A 369 -0.59 15.81 -24.32
CA GLU A 369 0.42 16.86 -24.53
C GLU A 369 0.84 17.60 -23.25
N GLN A 370 0.02 17.55 -22.19
CA GLN A 370 0.34 18.17 -20.90
C GLN A 370 1.60 17.55 -20.25
N ASP A 371 2.27 18.31 -19.38
CA ASP A 371 3.37 17.78 -18.56
C ASP A 371 2.86 16.76 -17.53
N TRP A 372 3.77 15.91 -17.05
CA TRP A 372 3.46 15.01 -15.92
C TRP A 372 3.41 15.79 -14.61
N THR A 373 2.39 15.53 -13.79
CA THR A 373 2.40 15.93 -12.39
C THR A 373 3.18 14.89 -11.59
N GLU A 374 4.31 15.30 -11.01
CA GLU A 374 5.13 14.45 -10.13
C GLU A 374 4.51 14.39 -8.73
N VAL A 375 3.94 13.23 -8.38
CA VAL A 375 3.37 12.95 -7.07
C VAL A 375 4.39 12.17 -6.24
N LYS A 376 4.84 12.78 -5.15
CA LYS A 376 5.80 12.15 -4.26
C LYS A 376 5.10 11.10 -3.40
N MET A 377 5.67 9.90 -3.41
CA MET A 377 5.13 8.74 -2.72
C MET A 377 6.09 8.32 -1.61
N PHE A 378 5.55 7.82 -0.50
CA PHE A 378 6.36 7.39 0.64
C PHE A 378 5.80 6.13 1.30
N TYR A 379 6.69 5.38 1.96
CA TYR A 379 6.32 4.20 2.73
C TYR A 379 5.59 4.61 4.03
N PRO A 380 4.35 4.16 4.27
CA PRO A 380 3.52 4.67 5.36
C PRO A 380 3.85 4.11 6.75
N GLY A 381 4.61 3.01 6.84
CA GLY A 381 4.83 2.28 8.08
C GLY A 381 3.52 1.76 8.70
N GLN A 382 3.47 1.68 10.03
CA GLN A 382 2.30 1.20 10.78
C GLN A 382 1.65 2.33 11.59
N VAL A 383 1.00 3.26 10.90
CA VAL A 383 0.40 4.46 11.51
C VAL A 383 -1.11 4.41 11.37
N SER A 384 -1.83 4.21 12.47
CA SER A 384 -3.29 4.27 12.52
C SER A 384 -3.81 5.69 12.80
N TRP A 385 -5.04 5.95 12.39
CA TRP A 385 -5.76 7.18 12.69
C TRP A 385 -5.93 7.40 14.20
N GLY A 386 -6.19 6.34 14.95
CA GLY A 386 -6.25 6.38 16.42
C GLY A 386 -4.95 6.84 17.05
N ARG A 387 -3.81 6.39 16.52
CA ARG A 387 -2.50 6.88 16.96
C ARG A 387 -2.35 8.37 16.69
N LEU A 388 -2.68 8.81 15.49
CA LEU A 388 -2.53 10.21 15.08
C LEU A 388 -3.40 11.15 15.93
N THR A 389 -4.57 10.70 16.38
CA THR A 389 -5.52 11.51 17.14
C THR A 389 -5.38 11.41 18.66
N ASP A 390 -4.52 10.53 19.18
CA ASP A 390 -4.30 10.37 20.64
C ASP A 390 -3.14 11.25 21.15
N PRO A 391 -3.41 12.30 21.95
CA PRO A 391 -2.37 13.20 22.48
C PRO A 391 -1.39 12.53 23.45
N LYS A 392 -1.68 11.31 23.94
CA LYS A 392 -0.76 10.56 24.82
C LYS A 392 0.40 9.95 24.05
N ILE A 393 0.20 9.65 22.76
CA ILE A 393 1.16 8.91 21.94
C ILE A 393 1.58 9.66 20.67
N HIS A 394 0.84 10.69 20.25
CA HIS A 394 1.20 11.58 19.16
C HIS A 394 1.23 13.04 19.62
N PRO A 395 2.43 13.67 19.73
CA PRO A 395 2.56 15.07 20.13
C PRO A 395 1.84 16.08 19.24
N GLY A 396 1.53 15.73 17.98
CA GLY A 396 0.80 16.59 17.04
C GLY A 396 -0.71 16.41 17.04
N ALA A 397 -1.28 15.62 17.95
CA ALA A 397 -2.72 15.35 18.00
C ALA A 397 -3.56 16.63 18.20
N ASP A 398 -3.03 17.64 18.89
CA ASP A 398 -3.66 18.96 19.04
C ASP A 398 -3.83 19.65 17.69
N LYS A 399 -2.82 19.57 16.82
CA LYS A 399 -2.89 20.13 15.46
C LYS A 399 -3.87 19.38 14.58
N ILE A 400 -4.01 18.08 14.78
CA ILE A 400 -5.04 17.30 14.08
C ILE A 400 -6.44 17.71 14.52
N ALA A 401 -6.65 17.93 15.84
CA ALA A 401 -7.90 18.45 16.39
C ALA A 401 -8.22 19.87 15.87
N GLU A 402 -7.20 20.70 15.66
CA GLU A 402 -7.29 22.01 14.98
C GLU A 402 -7.48 21.90 13.45
N ARG A 403 -7.55 20.68 12.91
CA ARG A 403 -7.70 20.38 11.47
C ARG A 403 -6.55 20.94 10.62
N VAL A 404 -5.34 21.02 11.16
CA VAL A 404 -4.15 21.44 10.41
C VAL A 404 -3.78 20.33 9.41
N PRO A 405 -3.70 20.60 8.08
CA PRO A 405 -3.31 19.60 7.11
C PRO A 405 -1.93 19.01 7.41
N VAL A 406 -1.75 17.72 7.15
CA VAL A 406 -0.47 17.02 7.43
C VAL A 406 0.71 17.67 6.70
N ALA A 407 0.49 18.07 5.44
CA ALA A 407 1.49 18.71 4.59
C ALA A 407 2.01 20.06 5.15
N TYR A 408 1.29 20.68 6.09
CA TYR A 408 1.74 21.93 6.73
C TYR A 408 2.89 21.69 7.73
N ARG A 409 2.98 20.50 8.32
CA ARG A 409 3.95 20.17 9.38
C ARG A 409 4.99 19.14 8.94
N HIS A 410 4.71 18.38 7.89
CA HIS A 410 5.51 17.24 7.50
C HIS A 410 5.71 17.19 5.98
N SER A 411 6.93 16.86 5.57
CA SER A 411 7.20 16.35 4.22
C SER A 411 7.01 14.83 4.16
N GLU A 412 6.86 14.31 2.96
CA GLU A 412 6.75 12.88 2.67
C GLU A 412 7.96 12.09 3.19
N GLU A 413 9.19 12.63 3.10
CA GLU A 413 10.38 11.96 3.68
C GLU A 413 10.31 11.88 5.20
N GLN A 414 9.85 12.94 5.86
CA GLN A 414 9.68 12.91 7.31
C GLN A 414 8.64 11.87 7.71
N LEU A 415 7.52 11.81 6.98
CA LEU A 415 6.49 10.81 7.21
C LEU A 415 6.99 9.39 6.96
N ALA A 416 7.83 9.17 5.95
CA ALA A 416 8.43 7.87 5.69
C ALA A 416 9.33 7.41 6.85
N LEU A 417 10.19 8.32 7.34
CA LEU A 417 11.08 8.06 8.48
C LEU A 417 10.29 7.81 9.77
N TYR A 418 9.30 8.66 10.05
CA TYR A 418 8.43 8.50 11.22
C TYR A 418 7.60 7.23 11.13
N GLY A 419 7.13 6.85 9.94
CA GLY A 419 6.45 5.59 9.69
C GLY A 419 7.29 4.39 10.12
N VAL A 420 8.58 4.37 9.75
CA VAL A 420 9.54 3.36 10.21
C VAL A 420 9.75 3.46 11.72
N GLU A 421 9.97 4.64 12.29
CA GLU A 421 10.20 4.80 13.73
C GLU A 421 9.02 4.31 14.58
N VAL A 422 7.79 4.48 14.10
CA VAL A 422 6.59 3.99 14.77
C VAL A 422 6.59 2.46 14.86
N GLU A 423 7.09 1.74 13.86
CA GLU A 423 7.22 0.28 13.87
C GLU A 423 8.15 -0.20 15.00
N PHE A 424 9.13 0.62 15.38
CA PHE A 424 10.14 0.30 16.41
C PHE A 424 9.96 1.10 17.70
N ALA A 425 8.84 1.78 17.91
CA ALA A 425 8.68 2.74 19.02
C ALA A 425 9.05 2.15 20.39
N GLY A 426 8.68 0.90 20.65
CA GLY A 426 9.03 0.19 21.90
C GLY A 426 10.52 -0.12 22.01
N ALA A 427 11.13 -0.62 20.94
CA ALA A 427 12.56 -0.92 20.90
C ALA A 427 13.41 0.35 21.04
N ILE A 428 13.03 1.42 20.33
CA ILE A 428 13.62 2.75 20.45
C ILE A 428 13.52 3.22 21.90
N TYR A 429 12.32 3.22 22.50
CA TYR A 429 12.15 3.69 23.89
C TYR A 429 13.04 2.93 24.88
N ASN A 430 13.12 1.61 24.77
CA ASN A 430 13.97 0.78 25.62
C ASN A 430 15.45 1.12 25.43
N GLN A 431 15.90 1.28 24.19
CA GLN A 431 17.28 1.64 23.89
C GLN A 431 17.64 3.03 24.43
N TRP A 432 16.75 4.01 24.29
CA TRP A 432 16.91 5.33 24.88
C TRP A 432 17.00 5.29 26.41
N LEU A 433 16.20 4.46 27.08
CA LEU A 433 16.27 4.27 28.53
C LEU A 433 17.61 3.67 28.94
N LEU A 434 18.09 2.64 28.23
CA LEU A 434 19.40 2.03 28.48
C LEU A 434 20.54 3.03 28.29
N THR A 435 20.52 3.82 27.22
CA THR A 435 21.52 4.87 26.94
C THR A 435 21.48 5.96 28.01
N LEU A 436 20.30 6.37 28.47
CA LEU A 436 20.15 7.32 29.57
C LEU A 436 20.74 6.77 30.88
N LEU A 437 20.40 5.53 31.24
CA LEU A 437 20.94 4.89 32.45
C LEU A 437 22.45 4.71 32.38
N ALA A 438 22.99 4.28 31.24
CA ALA A 438 24.42 4.17 31.01
C ALA A 438 25.13 5.53 31.14
N SER A 439 24.54 6.59 30.58
CA SER A 439 25.07 7.96 30.67
C SER A 439 25.07 8.47 32.11
N LEU A 440 23.99 8.23 32.87
CA LEU A 440 23.91 8.58 34.29
C LEU A 440 24.94 7.82 35.13
N LEU A 441 25.10 6.51 34.90
CA LEU A 441 26.13 5.70 35.57
C LEU A 441 27.54 6.20 35.24
N LEU A 442 27.79 6.59 33.98
CA LEU A 442 29.05 7.15 33.55
C LEU A 442 29.35 8.49 34.25
N ILE A 443 28.34 9.35 34.40
CA ILE A 443 28.46 10.64 35.12
C ILE A 443 28.77 10.38 36.61
N VAL A 444 28.05 9.46 37.26
CA VAL A 444 28.29 9.09 38.66
C VAL A 444 29.69 8.51 38.83
N ALA A 445 30.12 7.60 37.95
CA ALA A 445 31.46 7.01 37.97
C ALA A 445 32.55 8.07 37.79
N MET A 446 32.34 9.05 36.90
CA MET A 446 33.23 10.19 36.74
C MET A 446 33.31 11.03 38.01
N GLY A 447 32.16 11.34 38.64
CA GLY A 447 32.09 12.04 39.91
C GLY A 447 32.85 11.33 41.03
N ILE A 448 32.67 10.01 41.16
CA ILE A 448 33.40 9.17 42.12
C ILE A 448 34.91 9.19 41.81
N ASN A 449 35.29 9.04 40.53
CA ASN A 449 36.69 9.03 40.12
C ASN A 449 37.39 10.36 40.43
N ILE A 450 36.76 11.49 40.07
CA ILE A 450 37.26 12.83 40.42
C ILE A 450 37.38 12.96 41.95
N ASN A 451 36.37 12.54 42.70
CA ASN A 451 36.39 12.62 44.16
C ASN A 451 37.53 11.80 44.78
N LEU A 452 37.70 10.54 44.36
CA LEU A 452 38.81 9.69 44.80
C LEU A 452 40.17 10.27 44.42
N LEU A 453 40.29 10.84 43.21
CA LEU A 453 41.48 11.57 42.79
C LEU A 453 41.74 12.78 43.68
N MET A 454 40.70 13.46 44.20
CA MET A 454 40.79 14.64 45.07
C MET A 454 41.06 14.31 46.55
N ILE A 455 40.63 13.14 47.05
CA ILE A 455 40.79 12.73 48.45
C ILE A 455 42.17 12.11 48.78
N ARG A 456 42.87 11.47 47.83
CA ARG A 456 44.21 10.90 48.10
C ARG A 456 45.18 12.00 48.59
N ARG A 457 45.45 12.01 49.90
CA ARG A 457 46.55 12.77 50.53
C ARG A 457 47.87 12.11 50.17
N GLU A 458 48.86 12.94 49.83
CA GLU A 458 50.25 12.53 49.63
C GLU A 458 50.74 11.80 50.88
N HIS A 459 51.21 10.57 50.69
CA HIS A 459 52.09 9.88 51.62
C HIS A 459 53.46 9.78 50.97
#